data_AF-A0A1X0N358-F1
#
_entry.id   AF-A0A1X0N358-F1
#
_cell.length_a   1.000
_cell.length_b   1.000
_cell.length_c   1.000
_cell.angle_alpha   90.00
_cell.angle_beta   90.00
_cell.angle_gamma   90.00
#
_symmetry.space_group_name_H-M   'P 1'
#
loop_
_entity.id
_entity.type
_entity.pdbx_description
1 polymer ?
#
loop_
_entity_poly.entity_id
_entity_poly.type
_entity_poly.pdbx_seq_one_letter_code
_entity_poly.pdbx_strand_id
1 'polypeptide(L)'
;MSELCRYRHDPLDRIASMTLLAGSVARRFYNRQHLATEVSATEQYVFIRAGDTPVLQKRLADGQSLIAQITADQQKSVLHTNCGGQITAFVYTLYGYREERAPTSPLQCFNVWVIEPVTGHYLLGHGVRAYNPVLMRFNSPDALSPFGKGGLNAYGLLRRGSGESK
;
A
#
# COMPACT_ATOMS: atom_id res chain seq x y z
N MET A 1 -24.26 -12.83 -5.33
CA MET A 1 -23.03 -12.38 -4.65
C MET A 1 -22.45 -11.26 -5.50
N SER A 2 -22.44 -10.02 -5.01
CA SER A 2 -21.90 -8.87 -5.76
C SER A 2 -20.39 -8.82 -5.64
N GLU A 3 -19.70 -8.55 -6.75
CA GLU A 3 -18.25 -8.38 -6.77
C GLU A 3 -17.87 -7.05 -6.12
N LEU A 4 -17.09 -7.08 -5.02
CA LEU A 4 -16.70 -5.87 -4.30
C LEU A 4 -15.52 -5.13 -4.96
N CYS A 5 -14.58 -5.89 -5.52
CA CYS A 5 -13.38 -5.38 -6.17
C CYS A 5 -12.79 -6.40 -7.16
N ARG A 6 -12.30 -5.92 -8.31
CA ARG A 6 -11.53 -6.70 -9.30
C ARG A 6 -10.09 -6.21 -9.36
N TYR A 7 -9.14 -7.13 -9.35
CA TYR A 7 -7.73 -6.84 -9.63
C TYR A 7 -7.33 -7.44 -10.98
N ARG A 8 -6.51 -6.72 -11.73
CA ARG A 8 -5.81 -7.27 -12.91
C ARG A 8 -4.32 -7.07 -12.73
N HIS A 9 -3.57 -8.06 -13.17
CA HIS A 9 -2.12 -8.08 -13.04
C HIS A 9 -1.45 -7.82 -14.40
N ASP A 10 -0.27 -7.22 -14.37
CA ASP A 10 0.63 -7.18 -15.52
C ASP A 10 1.43 -8.50 -15.62
N PRO A 11 2.21 -8.71 -16.70
CA PRO A 11 3.04 -9.91 -16.87
C PRO A 11 4.14 -10.11 -15.81
N LEU A 12 4.33 -9.15 -14.89
CA LEU A 12 5.28 -9.24 -13.77
C LEU A 12 4.56 -9.49 -12.44
N ASP A 13 3.31 -9.97 -12.50
CA ASP A 13 2.40 -10.23 -11.38
C ASP A 13 2.05 -9.01 -10.53
N ARG A 14 2.20 -7.79 -11.08
CA ARG A 14 1.87 -6.56 -10.35
C ARG A 14 0.46 -6.11 -10.63
N ILE A 15 -0.25 -5.61 -9.61
CA ILE A 15 -1.61 -5.05 -9.80
C ILE A 15 -1.56 -3.87 -10.77
N ALA A 16 -1.96 -4.09 -12.02
CA ALA A 16 -2.01 -3.07 -13.06
C ALA A 16 -3.28 -2.22 -12.99
N SER A 17 -4.40 -2.82 -12.54
CA SER A 17 -5.65 -2.10 -12.36
C SER A 17 -6.52 -2.68 -11.26
N MET A 18 -7.30 -1.80 -10.63
CA MET A 18 -8.30 -2.12 -9.62
C MET A 18 -9.65 -1.56 -10.05
N THR A 19 -10.70 -2.37 -10.04
CA THR A 19 -12.09 -1.96 -10.28
C THR A 19 -12.85 -2.06 -8.98
N LEU A 20 -13.24 -0.93 -8.40
CA LEU A 20 -14.02 -0.88 -7.16
C LEU A 20 -15.52 -1.03 -7.46
N LEU A 21 -16.31 -1.39 -6.45
CA LEU A 21 -17.76 -1.62 -6.48
C LEU A 21 -18.59 -0.55 -7.22
N ALA A 22 -18.12 0.70 -7.26
CA ALA A 22 -18.75 1.80 -7.99
C ALA A 22 -18.43 1.83 -9.50
N GLY A 23 -17.75 0.81 -10.03
CA GLY A 23 -17.29 0.74 -11.43
C GLY A 23 -16.05 1.60 -11.73
N SER A 24 -15.61 2.43 -10.78
CA SER A 24 -14.41 3.24 -10.90
C SER A 24 -13.17 2.35 -11.05
N VAL A 25 -12.46 2.55 -12.17
CA VAL A 25 -11.20 1.85 -12.47
C VAL A 25 -10.04 2.75 -12.10
N ALA A 26 -9.15 2.26 -11.25
CA ALA A 26 -7.84 2.84 -11.00
C ALA A 26 -6.77 2.01 -11.74
N ARG A 27 -5.86 2.66 -12.44
CA ARG A 27 -4.69 2.06 -13.09
C ARG A 27 -3.43 2.43 -12.31
N ARG A 28 -2.54 1.48 -12.14
CA ARG A 28 -1.30 1.64 -11.36
C ARG A 28 -0.09 1.48 -12.26
N PHE A 29 0.87 2.37 -12.06
CA PHE A 29 2.14 2.41 -12.76
C PHE A 29 3.28 2.37 -11.76
N TYR A 30 4.29 1.57 -12.07
CA TYR A 30 5.35 1.22 -11.15
C TYR A 30 6.70 1.72 -11.64
N ASN A 31 7.49 2.26 -10.74
CA ASN A 31 8.92 2.45 -10.93
C ASN A 31 9.65 1.37 -10.12
N ARG A 32 10.28 0.43 -10.82
CA ARG A 32 10.85 -0.80 -10.23
C ARG A 32 9.78 -1.58 -9.43
N GLN A 33 9.93 -1.62 -8.11
CA GLN A 33 9.06 -2.33 -7.16
C GLN A 33 8.06 -1.41 -6.45
N HIS A 34 8.09 -0.11 -6.73
CA HIS A 34 7.28 0.88 -6.02
C HIS A 34 6.19 1.44 -6.91
N LEU A 35 5.00 1.62 -6.33
CA LEU A 35 3.93 2.38 -6.97
C LEU A 35 4.39 3.83 -7.17
N ALA A 36 4.40 4.27 -8.42
CA ALA A 36 4.84 5.60 -8.83
C ALA A 36 3.66 6.50 -9.21
N THR A 37 2.64 5.93 -9.84
CA THR A 37 1.45 6.69 -10.25
C THR A 37 0.21 5.82 -10.15
N GLU A 38 -0.88 6.39 -9.67
CA GLU A 38 -2.22 5.81 -9.75
C GLU A 38 -3.13 6.80 -10.49
N VAL A 39 -3.87 6.32 -11.47
CA VAL A 39 -4.77 7.16 -12.31
C VAL A 39 -6.16 6.54 -12.30
N SER A 40 -7.16 7.31 -11.90
CA SER A 40 -8.57 7.00 -12.02
C SER A 40 -9.25 7.96 -13.01
N ALA A 41 -10.57 7.86 -13.17
CA ALA A 41 -11.32 8.74 -14.06
C ALA A 41 -11.33 10.21 -13.58
N THR A 42 -11.29 10.43 -12.27
CA THR A 42 -11.44 11.74 -11.64
C THR A 42 -10.16 12.24 -10.97
N GLU A 43 -9.24 11.33 -10.64
CA GLU A 43 -8.07 11.66 -9.84
C GLU A 43 -6.80 11.00 -10.40
N GLN A 44 -5.68 11.68 -10.21
CA GLN A 44 -4.35 11.13 -10.43
C GLN A 44 -3.48 11.40 -9.21
N TYR A 45 -2.78 10.36 -8.77
CA TYR A 45 -1.78 10.42 -7.71
C TYR A 45 -0.41 10.12 -8.28
N VAL A 46 0.57 10.95 -7.94
CA VAL A 46 1.98 10.73 -8.24
C VAL A 46 2.75 10.67 -6.92
N PHE A 47 3.56 9.63 -6.77
CA PHE A 47 4.34 9.37 -5.57
C PHE A 47 5.82 9.64 -5.85
N ILE A 48 6.42 10.53 -5.06
CA ILE A 48 7.84 10.85 -5.15
C ILE A 48 8.54 10.24 -3.94
N ARG A 49 9.64 9.54 -4.21
CA ARG A 49 10.43 8.83 -3.21
C ARG A 49 11.89 9.28 -3.25
N ALA A 50 12.51 9.36 -2.09
CA ALA A 50 13.96 9.47 -1.94
C ALA A 50 14.49 8.09 -1.53
N GLY A 51 15.12 7.38 -2.47
CA GLY A 51 15.35 5.95 -2.32
C GLY A 51 14.01 5.20 -2.24
N ASP A 52 13.80 4.44 -1.17
CA ASP A 52 12.54 3.73 -0.92
C ASP A 52 11.53 4.56 -0.11
N THR A 53 11.98 5.66 0.50
CA THR A 53 11.17 6.44 1.44
C THR A 53 10.27 7.40 0.67
N PRO A 54 8.93 7.35 0.87
CA PRO A 54 8.02 8.31 0.27
C PRO A 54 8.21 9.69 0.91
N VAL A 55 8.36 10.71 0.08
CA VAL A 55 8.63 12.10 0.54
C VAL A 55 7.55 13.08 0.09
N LEU A 56 6.94 12.86 -1.07
CA LEU A 56 5.86 13.73 -1.57
C LEU A 56 4.76 12.93 -2.26
N GLN A 57 3.54 13.43 -2.15
CA GLN A 57 2.40 13.09 -2.99
C GLN A 57 2.01 14.29 -3.82
N LYS A 58 1.73 14.09 -5.10
CA LYS A 58 0.94 15.04 -5.88
C LYS A 58 -0.41 14.41 -6.19
N ARG A 59 -1.51 15.09 -5.85
CA ARG A 59 -2.88 14.74 -6.23
C ARG A 59 -3.36 15.75 -7.27
N LEU A 60 -3.81 15.26 -8.41
CA LEU A 60 -4.48 16.04 -9.43
C LEU A 60 -5.94 15.58 -9.48
N ALA A 61 -6.88 16.49 -9.23
CA ALA A 61 -8.31 16.24 -9.32
C ALA A 61 -9.00 17.50 -9.83
N ASP A 62 -9.96 17.37 -10.74
CA ASP A 62 -10.74 18.49 -11.30
C ASP A 62 -9.88 19.68 -11.80
N GLY A 63 -8.70 19.38 -12.38
CA GLY A 63 -7.75 20.38 -12.86
C GLY A 63 -6.93 21.08 -11.77
N GLN A 64 -7.17 20.79 -10.49
CA GLN A 64 -6.41 21.32 -9.37
C GLN A 64 -5.33 20.34 -8.91
N SER A 65 -4.15 20.88 -8.63
CA SER A 65 -3.00 20.11 -8.14
C SER A 65 -2.71 20.45 -6.69
N LEU A 66 -2.79 19.45 -5.82
CA LEU A 66 -2.37 19.53 -4.42
C LEU A 66 -1.08 18.72 -4.23
N ILE A 67 -0.15 19.27 -3.43
CA ILE A 67 1.08 18.59 -3.05
C ILE A 67 1.06 18.38 -1.55
N ALA A 68 1.22 17.13 -1.12
CA ALA A 68 1.38 16.76 0.27
C ALA A 68 2.83 16.32 0.52
N GLN A 69 3.47 16.91 1.54
CA GLN A 69 4.75 16.45 2.06
C GLN A 69 4.51 15.30 3.03
N ILE A 70 5.43 14.34 3.06
CA ILE A 70 5.30 13.11 3.82
C ILE A 70 6.45 12.99 4.80
N THR A 71 6.13 12.70 6.05
CA THR A 71 7.09 12.32 7.09
C THR A 71 6.88 10.86 7.43
N ALA A 72 7.94 10.07 7.37
CA ALA A 72 7.91 8.64 7.68
C ALA A 72 8.93 8.29 8.77
N ASP A 73 8.70 7.18 9.47
CA ASP A 73 9.66 6.61 10.42
C ASP A 73 10.82 5.87 9.72
N GLN A 74 11.74 5.31 10.51
CA GLN A 74 12.86 4.51 9.99
C GLN A 74 12.42 3.24 9.24
N GLN A 75 11.24 2.71 9.54
CA GLN A 75 10.65 1.58 8.85
C GLN A 75 9.84 2.01 7.62
N LYS A 76 9.84 3.31 7.28
CA LYS A 76 9.16 3.92 6.14
C LYS A 76 7.62 3.89 6.29
N SER A 77 7.12 3.81 7.51
CA SER A 77 5.71 4.01 7.84
C SER A 77 5.40 5.50 7.89
N VAL A 78 4.37 5.95 7.17
CA VAL A 78 4.01 7.37 7.04
C VAL A 78 3.32 7.86 8.29
N LEU A 79 3.98 8.73 9.06
CA LEU A 79 3.48 9.28 10.32
C LEU A 79 2.68 10.55 10.12
N HIS A 80 3.08 11.41 9.17
CA HIS A 80 2.41 12.68 8.94
C HIS A 80 2.37 13.01 7.45
N THR A 81 1.29 13.69 7.03
CA THR A 81 1.24 14.41 5.76
C THR A 81 0.94 15.87 5.98
N ASN A 82 1.64 16.77 5.30
CA ASN A 82 1.37 18.20 5.29
C ASN A 82 0.93 18.63 3.89
N CYS A 83 -0.32 19.07 3.74
CA CYS A 83 -0.87 19.58 2.49
C CYS A 83 -1.35 21.02 2.70
N GLY A 84 -0.69 21.99 2.08
CA GLY A 84 -1.09 23.40 2.17
C GLY A 84 -1.11 23.97 3.60
N GLY A 85 -0.26 23.45 4.50
CA GLY A 85 -0.21 23.86 5.91
C GLY A 85 -1.10 23.03 6.83
N GLN A 86 -2.01 22.20 6.29
CA GLN A 86 -2.80 21.27 7.06
C GLN A 86 -2.01 19.98 7.30
N ILE A 87 -1.77 19.66 8.56
CA ILE A 87 -1.07 18.44 8.98
C ILE A 87 -2.09 17.37 9.35
N THR A 88 -1.98 16.20 8.74
CA THR A 88 -2.70 14.99 9.12
C THR A 88 -1.72 14.01 9.73
N ALA A 89 -2.01 13.51 10.93
CA ALA A 89 -1.20 12.50 11.62
C ALA A 89 -1.79 11.11 11.44
N PHE A 90 -0.92 10.10 11.40
CA PHE A 90 -1.27 8.70 11.26
C PHE A 90 -0.64 7.90 12.38
N VAL A 91 -1.45 7.05 13.01
CA VAL A 91 -1.02 6.14 14.08
C VAL A 91 -1.33 4.72 13.64
N TYR A 92 -0.34 3.85 13.74
CA TYR A 92 -0.48 2.42 13.43
C TYR A 92 -0.16 1.60 14.67
N THR A 93 -0.84 0.46 14.83
CA THR A 93 -0.38 -0.56 15.76
C THR A 93 0.91 -1.22 15.25
N LEU A 94 1.55 -2.04 16.08
CA LEU A 94 2.73 -2.84 15.70
C LEU A 94 2.49 -3.71 14.45
N TYR A 95 1.24 -4.04 14.15
CA TYR A 95 0.82 -4.88 13.04
C TYR A 95 0.22 -4.09 11.88
N GLY A 96 0.33 -2.75 11.90
CA GLY A 96 -0.17 -1.88 10.84
C GLY A 96 -1.68 -1.62 10.89
N TYR A 97 -2.36 -1.99 11.99
CA TYR A 97 -3.80 -1.69 12.13
C TYR A 97 -4.02 -0.21 12.42
N ARG A 98 -5.10 0.33 11.85
CA ARG A 98 -5.60 1.69 12.05
C ARG A 98 -7.11 1.70 11.91
N GLU A 99 -7.79 2.48 12.76
CA GLU A 99 -9.25 2.52 12.83
C GLU A 99 -9.91 3.35 11.71
N GLU A 100 -9.23 4.39 11.22
CA GLU A 100 -9.72 5.21 10.12
C GLU A 100 -9.71 4.43 8.79
N ARG A 101 -10.87 3.85 8.46
CA ARG A 101 -11.17 3.09 7.23
C ARG A 101 -11.38 3.94 5.98
N ALA A 102 -11.46 5.27 6.09
CA ALA A 102 -11.64 6.15 4.94
C ALA A 102 -10.28 6.67 4.47
N PRO A 103 -9.73 6.20 3.33
CA PRO A 103 -8.56 6.83 2.77
C PRO A 103 -9.02 8.09 2.04
N THR A 104 -8.72 9.25 2.61
CA THR A 104 -8.72 10.53 1.89
C THR A 104 -7.54 10.63 0.91
N SER A 105 -6.58 9.71 0.97
CA SER A 105 -5.52 9.57 -0.04
C SER A 105 -4.86 8.18 -0.02
N PRO A 106 -4.30 7.72 -1.15
CA PRO A 106 -3.64 6.42 -1.29
C PRO A 106 -2.28 6.28 -0.57
N LEU A 107 -1.79 7.30 0.15
CA LEU A 107 -0.47 7.27 0.82
C LEU A 107 -0.48 6.91 2.30
N GLN A 108 -1.50 6.21 2.74
CA GLN A 108 -1.49 5.59 4.06
C GLN A 108 -0.66 4.31 3.95
N CYS A 109 0.67 4.45 4.04
CA CYS A 109 1.56 3.31 3.99
C CYS A 109 2.22 2.99 5.32
N PHE A 110 2.12 1.72 5.71
CA PHE A 110 2.82 1.11 6.83
C PHE A 110 3.93 0.22 6.25
N ASN A 111 5.18 0.44 6.63
CA ASN A 111 6.33 -0.28 6.08
C ASN A 111 6.36 -0.31 4.53
N VAL A 112 6.03 0.83 3.88
CA VAL A 112 5.88 0.95 2.41
C VAL A 112 4.65 0.20 1.84
N TRP A 113 3.90 -0.56 2.63
CA TRP A 113 2.70 -1.25 2.20
C TRP A 113 1.49 -0.32 2.27
N VAL A 114 0.73 -0.26 1.17
CA VAL A 114 -0.47 0.57 1.06
C VAL A 114 -1.68 -0.26 1.48
N ILE A 115 -2.55 0.33 2.30
CA ILE A 115 -3.81 -0.30 2.69
C ILE A 115 -4.78 -0.31 1.51
N GLU A 116 -5.46 -1.43 1.32
CA GLU A 116 -6.50 -1.60 0.32
C GLU A 116 -7.83 -1.09 0.90
N PRO A 117 -8.49 -0.13 0.23
CA PRO A 117 -9.62 0.61 0.80
C PRO A 117 -10.86 -0.23 1.08
N VAL A 118 -11.14 -1.28 0.30
CA VAL A 118 -12.37 -2.09 0.43
C VAL A 118 -12.29 -3.04 1.60
N THR A 119 -11.15 -3.70 1.76
CA THR A 119 -10.96 -4.79 2.73
C THR A 119 -10.18 -4.38 3.96
N GLY A 120 -9.43 -3.27 3.90
CA GLY A 120 -8.52 -2.84 4.96
C GLY A 120 -7.29 -3.73 5.11
N HIS A 121 -6.98 -4.54 4.09
CA HIS A 121 -5.80 -5.41 4.06
C HIS A 121 -4.63 -4.72 3.37
N TYR A 122 -3.42 -5.20 3.64
CA TYR A 122 -2.24 -4.83 2.87
C TYR A 122 -1.99 -5.86 1.77
N LEU A 123 -1.92 -5.43 0.50
CA LEU A 123 -1.69 -6.31 -0.64
C LEU A 123 -0.19 -6.46 -0.94
N LEU A 124 0.48 -7.35 -0.21
CA LEU A 124 1.93 -7.57 -0.28
C LEU A 124 2.32 -8.44 -1.48
N GLY A 125 3.58 -8.30 -1.91
CA GLY A 125 4.10 -9.01 -3.07
C GLY A 125 3.33 -8.67 -4.35
N HIS A 126 2.88 -7.42 -4.46
CA HIS A 126 1.98 -6.95 -5.51
C HIS A 126 0.64 -7.68 -5.62
N GLY A 127 0.02 -7.98 -4.48
CA GLY A 127 -1.32 -8.59 -4.44
C GLY A 127 -1.32 -10.10 -4.44
N VAL A 128 -0.15 -10.75 -4.47
CA VAL A 128 -0.03 -12.20 -4.34
C VAL A 128 -0.55 -12.67 -2.98
N ARG A 129 -0.30 -11.91 -1.90
CA ARG A 129 -0.82 -12.22 -0.57
C ARG A 129 -1.44 -11.00 0.10
N ALA A 130 -2.68 -11.15 0.56
CA ALA A 130 -3.34 -10.16 1.41
C ALA A 130 -2.96 -10.41 2.88
N TYR A 131 -2.35 -9.42 3.52
CA TYR A 131 -2.08 -9.39 4.95
C TYR A 131 -3.21 -8.65 5.68
N ASN A 132 -3.78 -9.29 6.70
CA ASN A 132 -4.84 -8.73 7.51
C ASN A 132 -4.24 -8.17 8.81
N PRO A 133 -4.24 -6.83 9.00
CA PRO A 133 -3.66 -6.22 10.20
C PRO A 133 -4.50 -6.44 11.46
N VAL A 134 -5.79 -6.78 11.33
CA VAL A 134 -6.67 -7.13 12.45
C VAL A 134 -6.36 -8.54 12.95
N LEU A 135 -6.20 -9.50 12.02
CA LEU A 135 -5.86 -10.89 12.35
C LEU A 135 -4.34 -11.11 12.50
N MET A 136 -3.53 -10.10 12.21
CA MET A 136 -2.07 -10.11 12.31
C MET A 136 -1.41 -11.23 11.49
N ARG A 137 -2.02 -11.60 10.35
CA ARG A 137 -1.57 -12.73 9.52
C ARG A 137 -1.95 -12.56 8.04
N PHE A 138 -1.33 -13.36 7.19
CA PHE A 138 -1.76 -13.50 5.80
C PHE A 138 -3.07 -14.30 5.68
N ASN A 139 -3.86 -14.00 4.65
CA ASN A 139 -5.07 -14.75 4.31
C ASN A 139 -4.78 -15.99 3.45
N SER A 140 -3.53 -16.16 3.01
CA SER A 140 -3.07 -17.31 2.21
C SER A 140 -1.72 -17.80 2.74
N PRO A 141 -1.44 -19.11 2.66
CA PRO A 141 -0.18 -19.67 3.13
C PRO A 141 1.01 -19.23 2.24
N ASP A 142 2.20 -19.17 2.82
CA ASP A 142 3.46 -19.04 2.09
C ASP A 142 3.78 -20.33 1.34
N ALA A 143 3.98 -20.23 0.03
CA ALA A 143 4.37 -21.37 -0.81
C ALA A 143 5.75 -21.96 -0.42
N LEU A 144 6.59 -21.18 0.26
CA LEU A 144 7.91 -21.61 0.72
C LEU A 144 7.90 -22.07 2.19
N SER A 145 6.75 -22.12 2.86
CA SER A 145 6.62 -22.73 4.18
C SER A 145 6.20 -24.20 4.08
N PRO A 146 6.56 -25.07 5.04
CA PRO A 146 7.36 -24.76 6.23
C PRO A 146 8.88 -24.93 6.04
N PHE A 147 9.31 -25.60 4.97
CA PHE A 147 10.70 -26.08 4.81
C PHE A 147 11.59 -25.20 3.93
N GLY A 148 11.03 -24.19 3.28
CA GLY A 148 11.78 -23.18 2.52
C GLY A 148 12.00 -21.91 3.33
N LYS A 149 12.15 -20.78 2.62
CA LYS A 149 12.45 -19.47 3.24
C LYS A 149 11.28 -18.85 4.00
N GLY A 150 10.08 -19.43 3.94
CA GLY A 150 8.89 -18.94 4.63
C GLY A 150 8.83 -19.30 6.12
N GLY A 151 9.73 -20.17 6.60
CA GLY A 151 9.72 -20.64 7.99
C GLY A 151 8.47 -21.47 8.33
N LEU A 152 8.37 -21.91 9.59
CA LEU A 152 7.36 -22.90 10.00
C LEU A 152 5.91 -22.41 9.87
N ASN A 153 5.65 -21.12 10.12
CA ASN A 153 4.29 -20.58 10.07
C ASN A 153 3.98 -19.99 8.70
N ALA A 154 3.21 -20.73 7.89
CA ALA A 154 2.82 -20.31 6.54
C ALA A 154 1.97 -19.01 6.50
N TYR A 155 1.35 -18.60 7.60
CA TYR A 155 0.51 -17.40 7.66
C TYR A 155 1.18 -16.22 8.36
N GLY A 156 2.36 -16.42 8.95
CA GLY A 156 3.03 -15.43 9.77
C GLY A 156 3.58 -14.26 8.96
N LEU A 157 3.47 -13.05 9.51
CA LEU A 157 4.25 -11.92 9.02
C LEU A 157 5.69 -12.07 9.51
N LEU A 158 6.57 -12.58 8.65
CA LEU A 158 8.01 -12.55 8.94
C LEU A 158 8.48 -11.10 8.87
N ARG A 159 8.81 -10.51 10.02
CA ARG A 159 9.55 -9.27 10.07
C ARG A 159 10.93 -9.55 9.47
N ARG A 160 11.25 -8.99 8.29
CA ARG A 160 12.63 -8.99 7.80
C ARG A 160 13.48 -8.26 8.83
N GLY A 161 14.23 -9.02 9.62
CA GLY A 161 15.46 -8.52 10.22
C GLY A 161 16.35 -8.03 9.08
N SER A 162 16.95 -6.87 9.29
CA SER A 162 18.03 -6.29 8.50
C SER A 162 18.95 -7.37 7.90
N GLY A 163 18.75 -7.67 6.62
CA GLY A 163 19.71 -8.40 5.81
C GLY A 163 20.51 -7.39 5.01
N GLU A 164 21.47 -6.72 5.67
CA GLU A 164 22.66 -6.28 4.95
C GLU A 164 23.38 -7.56 4.52
N SER A 165 23.25 -7.90 3.25
CA SER A 165 24.19 -8.77 2.58
C SER A 165 25.39 -7.92 2.15
N LYS A 166 26.45 -7.95 2.95
CA LYS A 166 27.81 -8.15 2.47
C LYS A 166 28.55 -9.02 3.48
#